data_AF-A0A371Y2F1-F1
#
_entry.id   AF-A0A371Y2F1-F1
#
_cell.length_a   1.000
_cell.length_b   1.000
_cell.length_c   1.000
_cell.angle_alpha   90.00
_cell.angle_beta   90.00
_cell.angle_gamma   90.00
#
_symmetry.space_group_name_H-M   'P 1'
#
loop_
_entity.id
_entity.type
_entity.pdbx_description
1 polymer ?
#
loop_
_entity_poly.entity_id
_entity_poly.type
_entity_poly.pdbx_seq_one_letter_code
_entity_poly.pdbx_strand_id
1 'polypeptide(L)' 'MRKVVDCRDMPSETNCTLAITGEEDEVVRAAAEHAVSVHGHTDTPELRNMIRSGLKDEIPQHV' A
#
# COMPACT_ATOMS: atom_id res chain seq x y z
N MET A 1 -10.55 5.61 9.89
CA MET A 1 -11.11 5.95 8.55
C MET A 1 -10.37 5.08 7.59
N ARG A 2 -11.07 4.23 6.84
CA ARG A 2 -10.42 3.22 6.01
C ARG A 2 -9.63 3.86 4.88
N LYS A 3 -8.45 3.31 4.62
CA LYS A 3 -7.48 3.74 3.63
C LYS A 3 -7.31 2.68 2.57
N VAL A 4 -6.79 3.08 1.42
CA VAL A 4 -6.36 2.21 0.34
C VAL A 4 -4.97 2.61 -0.13
N VAL A 5 -4.13 1.61 -0.38
CA VAL A 5 -2.97 1.71 -1.26
C VAL A 5 -3.22 0.82 -2.46
N ASP A 6 -2.97 1.35 -3.65
CA ASP A 6 -3.18 0.64 -4.91
C ASP A 6 -1.86 0.61 -5.68
N CYS A 7 -1.30 -0.59 -5.87
CA CYS A 7 -0.02 -0.77 -6.55
C CYS A 7 -0.05 -0.27 -8.00
N ARG A 8 -1.24 -0.11 -8.60
CA ARG A 8 -1.40 0.43 -9.97
C ARG A 8 -1.07 1.92 -10.06
N ASP A 9 -1.06 2.63 -8.93
CA ASP A 9 -0.67 4.04 -8.88
C ASP A 9 0.86 4.24 -8.87
N MET A 10 1.63 3.18 -8.64
CA MET A 10 3.09 3.22 -8.64
C MET A 10 3.66 2.80 -10.00
N PRO A 11 4.79 3.40 -10.44
CA PRO A 11 5.54 2.86 -11.57
C PRO A 11 6.00 1.43 -11.22
N SER A 12 5.52 0.44 -11.97
CA SER A 12 5.68 -0.97 -11.64
C SER A 12 6.38 -1.74 -12.76
N GLU A 13 7.49 -2.39 -12.43
CA GLU A 13 8.15 -3.39 -13.29
C GLU A 13 7.40 -4.74 -13.26
N THR A 14 6.68 -5.02 -12.17
CA THR A 14 5.98 -6.30 -11.93
C THR A 14 4.51 -6.30 -12.39
N ASN A 15 3.99 -5.17 -12.87
CA ASN A 15 2.58 -4.99 -13.23
C ASN A 15 1.62 -5.43 -12.09
N CYS A 16 1.99 -5.11 -10.85
CA CYS A 16 1.18 -5.51 -9.69
C CYS A 16 -0.17 -4.80 -9.69
N THR A 17 -1.25 -5.57 -9.57
CA THR A 17 -2.63 -5.06 -9.55
C THR A 17 -3.26 -5.07 -8.16
N LEU A 18 -2.47 -5.35 -7.12
CA LEU A 18 -2.98 -5.48 -5.76
C LEU A 18 -3.41 -4.11 -5.22
N ALA A 19 -4.60 -4.07 -4.63
CA ALA A 19 -5.05 -2.96 -3.80
C ALA A 19 -5.34 -3.49 -2.40
N ILE A 20 -4.82 -2.80 -1.38
CA ILE A 20 -4.93 -3.21 0.02
C ILE A 20 -5.74 -2.13 0.76
N THR A 21 -6.83 -2.54 1.42
CA THR A 21 -7.69 -1.62 2.19
C THR A 21 -7.86 -2.05 3.64
N GLY A 22 -7.97 -1.08 4.56
CA GLY A 22 -7.98 -1.30 6.00
C GLY A 22 -7.83 0.00 6.79
N GLU A 23 -7.62 -0.07 8.09
CA GLU A 23 -7.16 1.10 8.85
C GLU A 23 -5.71 1.43 8.46
N GLU A 24 -5.32 2.70 8.62
CA GLU A 24 -4.05 3.22 8.12
C GLU A 24 -2.83 2.35 8.48
N ASP A 25 -2.67 2.00 9.76
CA ASP A 25 -1.51 1.22 10.21
C ASP A 25 -1.54 -0.24 9.71
N GLU A 26 -2.73 -0.80 9.48
CA GLU A 26 -2.90 -2.13 8.90
C GLU A 26 -2.42 -2.13 7.45
N VAL A 27 -2.84 -1.11 6.68
CA VAL A 27 -2.47 -0.95 5.29
C VAL A 27 -0.98 -0.69 5.15
N VAL A 28 -0.39 0.19 5.95
CA VAL A 28 1.06 0.48 5.91
C VAL A 28 1.87 -0.78 6.18
N ARG A 29 1.49 -1.56 7.20
CA ARG A 29 2.20 -2.80 7.55
C ARG A 29 2.11 -3.83 6.42
N ALA A 30 0.91 -4.11 5.92
CA ALA A 30 0.69 -5.09 4.86
C ALA A 30 1.35 -4.68 3.55
N ALA A 31 1.32 -3.39 3.20
CA ALA A 31 1.95 -2.87 2.00
C ALA A 31 3.48 -2.90 2.08
N ALA A 32 4.07 -2.65 3.26
CA ALA A 32 5.51 -2.78 3.44
C ALA A 32 5.97 -4.25 3.30
N GLU A 33 5.24 -5.19 3.90
CA GLU A 33 5.50 -6.63 3.75
C GLU A 33 5.40 -7.07 2.27
N HIS A 34 4.41 -6.55 1.54
CA HIS A 34 4.24 -6.79 0.10
C HIS A 34 5.39 -6.17 -0.73
N ALA A 35 5.75 -4.92 -0.46
CA ALA A 35 6.85 -4.22 -1.12
C ALA A 35 8.19 -4.95 -0.97
N VAL A 36 8.43 -5.56 0.20
CA VAL A 36 9.64 -6.36 0.45
C VAL A 36 9.58 -7.69 -0.30
N SER A 37 8.51 -8.46 -0.09
CA SER A 37 8.43 -9.84 -0.58
C SER A 37 8.23 -9.95 -2.10
N VAL A 38 7.52 -8.99 -2.71
CA VAL A 38 7.15 -9.03 -4.14
C VAL A 38 7.96 -8.05 -4.98
N HIS A 39 8.29 -6.88 -4.42
CA HIS A 39 9.02 -5.83 -5.15
C HIS A 39 10.50 -5.71 -4.74
N GLY A 40 10.96 -6.49 -3.77
CA GLY A 40 12.37 -6.53 -3.36
C GLY A 40 12.84 -5.26 -2.63
N HIS A 41 11.92 -4.42 -2.14
CA HIS A 41 12.29 -3.28 -1.32
C HIS A 41 12.80 -3.72 0.06
N THR A 42 13.47 -2.81 0.76
CA THR A 42 13.87 -3.01 2.15
C THR A 42 12.83 -2.36 3.07
N ASP A 43 12.41 -3.05 4.13
CA ASP A 43 11.51 -2.47 5.13
C ASP A 43 12.26 -1.43 5.97
N THR A 44 12.17 -0.17 5.55
CA THR A 44 12.75 0.97 6.28
C THR A 44 11.67 1.96 6.70
N PRO A 45 11.94 2.82 7.71
CA PRO A 45 11.03 3.89 8.08
C PRO A 45 10.65 4.80 6.91
N GLU A 46 11.59 5.05 5.99
CA GLU A 46 11.37 5.84 4.78
C GLU A 46 10.39 5.17 3.84
N LEU A 47 10.51 3.86 3.60
CA LEU A 47 9.53 3.10 2.81
C LEU A 47 8.14 3.21 3.42
N ARG A 48 8.03 2.99 4.74
CA ARG A 48 6.74 3.08 5.45
C ARG A 48 6.13 4.48 5.38
N ASN A 49 6.96 5.51 5.44
CA ASN A 49 6.51 6.89 5.30
C ASN A 49 6.05 7.19 3.87
N MET A 50 6.76 6.72 2.85
CA MET A 50 6.33 6.85 1.45
C MET A 50 4.97 6.17 1.21
N ILE A 51 4.80 4.94 1.74
CA ILE A 51 3.52 4.22 1.67
C ILE A 51 2.41 5.05 2.35
N ARG A 52 2.67 5.53 3.57
CA ARG A 52 1.70 6.35 4.32
C ARG A 52 1.30 7.61 3.57
N SER A 53 2.25 8.31 2.95
CA SER A 53 1.99 9.49 2.14
C SER A 53 1.21 9.20 0.85
N GLY A 54 1.27 7.96 0.35
CA GLY A 54 0.52 7.52 -0.83
C GLY A 54 -0.89 7.01 -0.54
N LEU A 55 -1.30 6.91 0.73
CA LEU A 55 -2.63 6.40 1.09
C LEU A 55 -3.75 7.34 0.62
N LYS A 56 -4.78 6.74 0.04
CA LYS A 56 -6.03 7.42 -0.33
C LYS A 56 -7.15 6.94 0.60
N ASP A 57 -8.21 7.73 0.71
CA ASP A 57 -9.41 7.27 1.42
C ASP A 57 -10.10 6.16 0.63
N GLU A 58 -10.54 5.11 1.34
CA GLU A 58 -11.32 4.05 0.70
C GLU A 58 -12.71 4.57 0.34
N ILE A 59 -13.11 4.38 -0.91
CA ILE A 59 -14.50 4.61 -1.35
C ILE A 59 -15.34 3.43 -0.85
N PRO A 60 -16.43 3.66 -0.09
CA PRO A 60 -17.29 2.58 0.40
C PRO A 60 -17.79 1.70 -0.75
N GLN A 61 -17.42 0.42 -0.74
CA GLN A 61 -17.78 -0.54 -1.79
C GLN A 61 -19.04 -1.36 -1.46
N HIS A 62 -19.49 -1.30 -0.20
CA HIS A 62 -20.70 -1.98 0.27
C HIS A 62 -21.58 -0.97 1.00
N VAL A 63 -22.73 -0.67 0.43
CA VAL A 63 -23.83 0.10 1.02
C VAL A 63 -24.98 -0.82 1.36
#